data_AF-A0A0N0GVQ7-F1
#
_entry.id   AF-A0A0N0GVQ7-F1
#
_cell.length_a   1.000
_cell.length_b   1.000
_cell.length_c   1.000
_cell.angle_alpha   90.00
_cell.angle_beta   90.00
_cell.angle_gamma   90.00
#
_symmetry.space_group_name_H-M   'P 1'
#
loop_
_entity.id
_entity.type
_entity.pdbx_description
1 polymer ?
#
loop_
_entity_poly.entity_id
_entity_poly.type
_entity_poly.pdbx_seq_one_letter_code
_entity_poly.pdbx_strand_id
1 'polypeptide(L)'
;MPAGSHIDARAASAELRTVGRLGDVVFEGAYSQIKVDEAASVRLTAVDGDVAVGRLGGPAEISTARGDIRITEATGGKVVLRTQAGDITVGAAAGVSAALDADTAYGRISNALKNNGTADLDIRATTSHGDITARSL
;
A
#
# COMPACT_ATOMS: atom_id res chain seq x y z
N MET A 1 -11.27 14.61 -10.42
CA MET A 1 -11.05 15.29 -9.13
C MET A 1 -9.95 16.33 -9.31
N PRO A 2 -10.07 17.56 -8.79
CA PRO A 2 -8.95 18.49 -8.77
C PRO A 2 -7.85 17.93 -7.86
N ALA A 3 -6.59 18.18 -8.21
CA ALA A 3 -5.43 17.69 -7.46
C ALA A 3 -5.46 18.17 -6.00
N GLY A 4 -5.22 17.26 -5.05
CA GLY A 4 -5.24 17.57 -3.61
C GLY A 4 -6.57 17.28 -2.90
N SER A 5 -7.48 16.51 -3.50
CA SER A 5 -8.75 16.15 -2.88
C SER A 5 -8.56 15.20 -1.70
N HIS A 6 -9.12 15.55 -0.54
CA HIS A 6 -9.19 14.70 0.65
C HIS A 6 -10.44 13.82 0.58
N ILE A 7 -10.31 12.51 0.74
CA ILE A 7 -11.45 11.58 0.80
C ILE A 7 -11.49 10.98 2.20
N ASP A 8 -12.59 11.24 2.93
CA ASP A 8 -12.96 10.50 4.14
C ASP A 8 -14.24 9.73 3.82
N ALA A 9 -14.15 8.40 3.82
CA ALA A 9 -15.28 7.52 3.52
C ALA A 9 -15.33 6.32 4.48
N ARG A 10 -16.48 6.14 5.12
CA ARG A 10 -16.82 4.96 5.92
C ARG A 10 -17.97 4.22 5.26
N ALA A 11 -17.79 2.93 4.99
CA ALA A 11 -18.86 2.13 4.42
C ALA A 11 -18.78 0.66 4.83
N ALA A 12 -19.88 0.13 5.38
CA ALA A 12 -19.96 -1.29 5.75
C ALA A 12 -19.94 -2.25 4.53
N SER A 13 -20.28 -1.77 3.33
CA SER A 13 -20.35 -2.60 2.11
C SER A 13 -20.32 -1.72 0.84
N ALA A 14 -19.28 -0.90 0.66
CA ALA A 14 -19.13 -0.09 -0.55
C ALA A 14 -17.77 -0.35 -1.23
N GLU A 15 -17.81 -0.33 -2.56
CA GLU A 15 -16.61 -0.32 -3.39
C GLU A 15 -16.06 1.12 -3.48
N LEU A 16 -14.82 1.33 -3.05
CA LEU A 16 -14.14 2.61 -3.23
C LEU A 16 -13.24 2.53 -4.47
N ARG A 17 -13.72 3.13 -5.56
CA ARG A 17 -12.89 3.44 -6.72
C ARG A 17 -12.64 4.92 -6.78
N THR A 18 -11.37 5.28 -6.80
CA THR A 18 -10.95 6.67 -7.00
C THR A 18 -10.14 6.79 -8.27
N VAL A 19 -10.37 7.88 -9.01
CA VAL A 19 -9.70 8.18 -10.27
C VAL A 19 -9.14 9.60 -10.19
N GLY A 20 -7.83 9.74 -10.44
CA GLY A 20 -7.09 11.00 -10.36
C GLY A 20 -6.28 11.18 -9.07
N ARG A 21 -5.64 12.34 -8.96
CA ARG A 21 -4.70 12.69 -7.87
C ARG A 21 -5.43 13.08 -6.59
N LEU A 22 -5.33 12.22 -5.59
CA LEU A 22 -5.84 12.48 -4.24
C LEU A 22 -4.74 13.03 -3.33
N GLY A 23 -5.13 13.90 -2.40
CA GLY A 23 -4.28 14.37 -1.32
C GLY A 23 -4.13 13.27 -0.28
N ASP A 24 -5.08 13.20 0.65
CA ASP A 24 -5.16 12.12 1.64
C ASP A 24 -6.42 11.28 1.44
N VAL A 25 -6.28 9.97 1.66
CA VAL A 25 -7.39 9.01 1.61
C VAL A 25 -7.53 8.37 2.97
N VAL A 26 -8.67 8.56 3.63
CA VAL A 26 -9.10 7.86 4.84
C VAL A 26 -10.29 6.98 4.47
N PHE A 27 -10.10 5.66 4.50
CA PHE A 27 -11.18 4.72 4.21
C PHE A 27 -11.27 3.62 5.27
N GLU A 28 -12.48 3.43 5.78
CA GLU A 28 -12.84 2.28 6.63
C GLU A 28 -13.98 1.51 5.99
N GLY A 29 -13.73 0.25 5.61
CA GLY A 29 -14.77 -0.59 5.01
C GLY A 29 -14.63 -2.07 5.30
N ALA A 30 -15.75 -2.80 5.33
CA ALA A 30 -15.75 -4.20 5.75
C ALA A 30 -15.60 -5.19 4.59
N TYR A 31 -16.00 -4.82 3.37
CA TYR A 31 -16.03 -5.70 2.20
C TYR A 31 -15.81 -4.91 0.89
N SER A 32 -14.89 -5.34 0.02
CA SER A 32 -14.76 -5.03 -1.45
C SER A 32 -13.33 -4.63 -1.89
N GLN A 33 -13.14 -4.46 -3.20
CA GLN A 33 -11.92 -3.97 -3.83
C GLN A 33 -11.77 -2.45 -3.65
N ILE A 34 -10.60 -2.01 -3.18
CA ILE A 34 -10.27 -0.61 -3.00
C ILE A 34 -9.16 -0.23 -3.98
N LYS A 35 -9.47 0.70 -4.89
CA LYS A 35 -8.55 1.15 -5.94
C LYS A 35 -8.27 2.63 -5.81
N VAL A 36 -7.00 2.95 -5.63
CA VAL A 36 -6.46 4.31 -5.58
C VAL A 36 -5.48 4.49 -6.73
N ASP A 37 -5.78 5.40 -7.65
CA ASP A 37 -4.95 5.61 -8.84
C ASP A 37 -3.64 6.35 -8.49
N GLU A 38 -3.75 7.55 -7.92
CA GLU A 38 -2.60 8.33 -7.42
C GLU A 38 -2.98 9.04 -6.11
N ALA A 39 -2.15 8.90 -5.07
CA ALA A 39 -2.37 9.56 -3.78
C ALA A 39 -1.07 10.11 -3.20
N ALA A 40 -1.12 11.29 -2.59
CA ALA A 40 0.03 11.86 -1.87
C ALA A 40 0.24 11.16 -0.52
N SER A 41 -0.84 10.77 0.17
CA SER A 41 -0.80 9.90 1.34
C SER A 41 -2.03 8.97 1.39
N VAL A 42 -1.91 7.83 2.07
CA VAL A 42 -3.02 6.87 2.24
C VAL A 42 -3.09 6.38 3.69
N ARG A 43 -4.27 6.43 4.30
CA ARG A 43 -4.60 5.76 5.55
C ARG A 43 -5.85 4.90 5.33
N LEU A 44 -5.70 3.59 5.31
CA LEU A 44 -6.78 2.69 4.94
C LEU A 44 -6.85 1.52 5.91
N THR A 45 -8.06 1.27 6.41
CA THR A 45 -8.38 0.08 7.19
C THR A 45 -9.51 -0.68 6.52
N ALA A 46 -9.28 -1.93 6.17
CA ALA A 46 -10.28 -2.83 5.63
C ALA A 46 -10.42 -4.11 6.48
N VAL A 47 -11.56 -4.79 6.38
CA VAL A 47 -11.71 -6.13 6.98
C VAL A 47 -11.51 -7.20 5.91
N ASP A 48 -12.20 -7.11 4.79
CA ASP A 48 -12.09 -8.06 3.69
C ASP A 48 -12.06 -7.31 2.35
N GLY A 49 -10.92 -7.32 1.66
CA GLY A 49 -10.78 -6.56 0.43
C GLY A 49 -9.36 -6.37 -0.06
N ASP A 50 -9.21 -6.47 -1.39
CA ASP A 50 -7.95 -6.19 -2.06
C ASP A 50 -7.73 -4.68 -2.18
N VAL A 51 -6.56 -4.22 -1.78
CA VAL A 51 -6.16 -2.82 -1.85
C VAL A 51 -5.12 -2.67 -2.95
N ALA A 52 -5.43 -1.84 -3.95
CA ALA A 52 -4.51 -1.52 -5.02
C ALA A 52 -4.28 -0.02 -5.10
N VAL A 53 -3.04 0.40 -4.89
CA VAL A 53 -2.56 1.76 -5.12
C VAL A 53 -1.70 1.76 -6.39
N GLY A 54 -2.03 2.63 -7.34
CA GLY A 54 -1.23 2.87 -8.53
C GLY A 54 0.06 3.58 -8.11
N ARG A 55 -0.02 4.88 -7.84
CA ARG A 55 1.11 5.73 -7.50
C ARG A 55 0.96 6.36 -6.13
N LEU A 56 1.93 6.11 -5.25
CA LEU A 56 1.99 6.65 -3.91
C LEU A 56 3.12 7.68 -3.81
N GLY A 57 2.74 8.94 -3.62
CA GLY A 57 3.64 10.10 -3.56
C GLY A 57 4.33 10.33 -2.22
N GLY A 58 3.94 9.61 -1.18
CA GLY A 58 4.35 9.89 0.20
C GLY A 58 3.95 8.77 1.18
N PRO A 59 3.71 9.08 2.46
CA PRO A 59 3.51 8.06 3.48
C PRO A 59 2.19 7.30 3.29
N ALA A 60 2.18 6.02 3.64
CA ALA A 60 0.98 5.21 3.68
C ALA A 60 0.90 4.30 4.90
N GLU A 61 -0.30 4.11 5.42
CA GLU A 61 -0.65 3.12 6.43
C GLU A 61 -1.89 2.35 5.97
N ILE A 62 -1.70 1.10 5.55
CA ILE A 62 -2.75 0.25 4.99
C ILE A 62 -2.83 -1.03 5.82
N SER A 63 -4.00 -1.31 6.36
CA SER A 63 -4.27 -2.52 7.13
C SER A 63 -5.52 -3.21 6.60
N THR A 64 -5.44 -4.52 6.34
CA THR A 64 -6.60 -5.36 6.05
C THR A 64 -6.59 -6.62 6.92
N ALA A 65 -7.74 -7.21 7.24
CA ALA A 65 -7.74 -8.53 7.88
C ALA A 65 -7.55 -9.63 6.81
N ARG A 66 -8.21 -9.49 5.67
CA ARG A 66 -8.08 -10.40 4.52
C ARG A 66 -8.05 -9.62 3.21
N GLY A 67 -7.22 -10.09 2.29
CA GLY A 67 -7.04 -9.51 0.96
C GLY A 67 -5.61 -9.06 0.70
N ASP A 68 -5.31 -8.90 -0.58
CA ASP A 68 -3.99 -8.54 -1.05
C ASP A 68 -3.76 -7.03 -0.95
N ILE A 69 -2.53 -6.62 -0.67
CA ILE A 69 -2.13 -5.21 -0.69
C ILE A 69 -1.10 -5.03 -1.79
N ARG A 70 -1.43 -4.20 -2.79
CA ARG A 70 -0.56 -3.91 -3.93
C ARG A 70 -0.30 -2.42 -4.07
N ILE A 71 0.97 -2.03 -4.03
CA ILE A 71 1.43 -0.70 -4.43
C ILE A 71 2.25 -0.86 -5.71
N THR A 72 1.79 -0.25 -6.80
CA THR A 72 2.47 -0.36 -8.11
C THR A 72 3.75 0.45 -8.14
N GLU A 73 3.70 1.69 -7.64
CA GLU A 73 4.81 2.62 -7.63
C GLU A 73 4.76 3.49 -6.36
N ALA A 74 5.76 3.36 -5.48
CA ALA A 74 5.97 4.23 -4.33
C ALA A 74 7.21 5.11 -4.58
N THR A 75 7.04 6.42 -4.43
CA THR A 75 8.11 7.39 -4.75
C THR A 75 8.94 7.83 -3.55
N GLY A 76 8.47 7.59 -2.33
CA GLY A 76 9.20 7.94 -1.10
C GLY A 76 8.32 7.99 0.15
N GLY A 77 8.97 8.18 1.30
CA GLY A 77 8.30 8.27 2.60
C GLY A 77 8.20 6.92 3.32
N LYS A 78 7.35 6.86 4.35
CA LYS A 78 7.14 5.66 5.18
C LYS A 78 5.87 4.94 4.78
N VAL A 79 5.99 3.67 4.43
CA VAL A 79 4.90 2.82 3.94
C VAL A 79 4.74 1.63 4.87
N VAL A 80 3.62 1.56 5.60
CA VAL A 80 3.31 0.47 6.53
C VAL A 80 2.12 -0.32 5.99
N LEU A 81 2.33 -1.60 5.69
CA LEU A 81 1.35 -2.51 5.09
C LEU A 81 1.14 -3.71 6.01
N ARG A 82 -0.11 -4.00 6.34
CA ARG A 82 -0.48 -5.12 7.21
C ARG A 82 -1.66 -5.89 6.64
N THR A 83 -1.52 -7.20 6.50
CA THR A 83 -2.65 -8.09 6.22
C THR A 83 -2.59 -9.31 7.14
N GLN A 84 -3.70 -9.93 7.55
CA GLN A 84 -3.61 -11.22 8.27
C GLN A 84 -3.56 -12.39 7.28
N ALA A 85 -4.27 -12.28 6.16
CA ALA A 85 -4.23 -13.26 5.08
C ALA A 85 -4.30 -12.57 3.73
N GLY A 86 -3.24 -12.70 2.95
CA GLY A 86 -3.07 -12.08 1.64
C GLY A 86 -1.61 -11.75 1.36
N ASP A 87 -1.33 -11.53 0.10
CA ASP A 87 0.00 -11.17 -0.38
C ASP A 87 0.21 -9.66 -0.29
N ILE A 88 1.46 -9.25 -0.05
CA ILE A 88 1.86 -7.85 -0.08
C ILE A 88 2.86 -7.65 -1.22
N THR A 89 2.52 -6.77 -2.16
CA THR A 89 3.42 -6.42 -3.27
C THR A 89 3.70 -4.92 -3.29
N VAL A 90 4.97 -4.52 -3.32
CA VAL A 90 5.40 -3.12 -3.39
C VAL A 90 6.41 -2.89 -4.51
N GLY A 91 6.11 -1.97 -5.41
CA GLY A 91 7.05 -1.45 -6.40
C GLY A 91 7.65 -0.11 -5.93
N ALA A 92 8.97 -0.03 -5.78
CA ALA A 92 9.65 1.25 -5.59
C ALA A 92 9.88 1.93 -6.95
N ALA A 93 9.58 3.23 -7.05
CA ALA A 93 9.75 3.99 -8.28
C ALA A 93 11.20 3.97 -8.78
N ALA A 94 11.38 4.18 -10.09
CA ALA A 94 12.70 4.17 -10.70
C ALA A 94 13.62 5.22 -10.05
N GLY A 95 14.81 4.79 -9.64
CA GLY A 95 15.80 5.67 -8.99
C GLY A 95 15.58 5.91 -7.49
N VAL A 96 14.50 5.39 -6.90
CA VAL A 96 14.25 5.48 -5.46
C VAL A 96 15.07 4.43 -4.71
N SER A 97 15.81 4.89 -3.71
CA SER A 97 16.50 4.01 -2.77
C SER A 97 15.52 3.58 -1.67
N ALA A 98 15.37 2.27 -1.47
CA ALA A 98 14.36 1.73 -0.57
C ALA A 98 14.92 0.71 0.43
N ALA A 99 14.30 0.66 1.60
CA ALA A 99 14.51 -0.36 2.62
C ALA A 99 13.22 -1.14 2.85
N LEU A 100 13.36 -2.43 3.20
CA LEU A 100 12.25 -3.31 3.52
C LEU A 100 12.47 -3.96 4.89
N ASP A 101 11.53 -3.74 5.79
CA ASP A 101 11.28 -4.50 7.02
C ASP A 101 10.05 -5.39 6.78
N ALA A 102 10.27 -6.66 6.46
CA ALA A 102 9.21 -7.60 6.12
C ALA A 102 9.12 -8.76 7.11
N ASP A 103 7.90 -9.09 7.52
CA ASP A 103 7.59 -10.19 8.43
C ASP A 103 6.42 -11.01 7.88
N THR A 104 6.62 -12.32 7.73
CA THR A 104 5.54 -13.26 7.39
C THR A 104 5.61 -14.51 8.25
N ALA A 105 4.48 -14.91 8.84
CA ALA A 105 4.42 -16.15 9.61
C ALA A 105 4.37 -17.39 8.70
N TYR A 106 3.65 -17.30 7.58
CA TYR A 106 3.53 -18.36 6.58
C TYR A 106 3.57 -17.78 5.16
N GLY A 107 4.75 -17.84 4.55
CA GLY A 107 4.96 -17.40 3.17
C GLY A 107 6.44 -17.20 2.87
N ARG A 108 6.71 -16.52 1.75
CA ARG A 108 8.05 -16.15 1.29
C ARG A 108 8.18 -14.65 1.20
N ILE A 109 9.37 -14.17 1.55
CA ILE A 109 9.76 -12.78 1.35
C ILE A 109 10.73 -12.72 0.17
N SER A 110 10.39 -11.93 -0.84
CA SER A 110 11.25 -11.63 -1.99
C SER A 110 11.54 -10.13 -2.01
N ASN A 111 12.83 -9.79 -1.92
CA ASN A 111 13.28 -8.40 -1.94
C ASN A 111 14.29 -8.21 -3.08
N ALA A 112 13.91 -7.39 -4.05
CA ALA A 112 14.72 -6.95 -5.18
C ALA A 112 14.77 -5.41 -5.23
N LEU A 113 14.74 -4.74 -4.08
CA LEU A 113 14.87 -3.29 -3.98
C LEU A 113 16.32 -2.84 -4.18
N LYS A 114 16.49 -1.70 -4.85
CA LYS A 114 17.75 -0.96 -4.92
C LYS A 114 17.88 -0.10 -3.66
N ASN A 115 19.04 -0.15 -3.03
CA ASN A 115 19.38 0.68 -1.88
C ASN A 115 20.79 1.25 -2.07
N ASN A 116 20.94 2.57 -2.00
CA ASN A 116 22.21 3.29 -2.21
C ASN A 116 22.90 3.70 -0.89
N GLY A 117 22.43 3.20 0.26
CA GLY A 117 22.92 3.53 1.59
C GLY A 117 22.05 4.52 2.37
N THR A 118 21.18 5.28 1.70
CA THR A 118 20.15 6.12 2.33
C THR A 118 18.80 5.76 1.75
N ALA A 119 17.85 5.30 2.56
CA ALA A 119 16.53 4.92 2.07
C ALA A 119 15.60 6.14 2.04
N ASP A 120 15.19 6.54 0.84
CA ASP A 120 14.14 7.56 0.62
C ASP A 120 12.75 6.97 0.84
N LEU A 121 12.63 5.65 0.71
CA LEU A 121 11.42 4.86 0.89
C LEU A 121 11.64 3.78 1.94
N ASP A 122 10.95 3.89 3.08
CA ASP A 122 10.96 2.91 4.16
C ASP A 122 9.67 2.09 4.10
N ILE A 123 9.79 0.80 3.76
CA ILE A 123 8.67 -0.13 3.63
C ILE A 123 8.67 -1.07 4.81
N ARG A 124 7.58 -1.09 5.58
CA ARG A 124 7.28 -2.12 6.56
C ARG A 124 6.09 -2.94 6.11
N ALA A 125 6.29 -4.23 5.87
CA ALA A 125 5.26 -5.14 5.41
C ALA A 125 5.10 -6.31 6.39
N THR A 126 3.88 -6.57 6.85
CA THR A 126 3.60 -7.70 7.74
C THR A 126 2.40 -8.48 7.26
N THR A 127 2.55 -9.78 7.01
CA THR A 127 1.45 -10.69 6.75
C THR A 127 1.49 -11.91 7.67
N SER A 128 0.36 -12.50 8.06
CA SER A 128 0.41 -13.78 8.79
C SER A 128 0.40 -14.96 7.81
N HIS A 129 -0.33 -14.86 6.70
CA HIS A 129 -0.38 -15.86 5.65
C HIS A 129 -0.32 -15.17 4.28
N GLY A 130 0.77 -15.36 3.57
CA GLY A 130 1.00 -14.78 2.26
C GLY A 130 2.45 -14.43 2.01
N ASP A 131 2.74 -14.18 0.75
CA ASP A 131 4.06 -13.79 0.28
C ASP A 131 4.21 -12.26 0.32
N ILE A 132 5.41 -11.80 0.62
CA ILE A 132 5.78 -10.38 0.55
C ILE A 132 6.79 -10.21 -0.58
N THR A 133 6.43 -9.44 -1.59
CA THR A 133 7.31 -9.10 -2.71
C THR A 133 7.57 -7.60 -2.75
N ALA A 134 8.83 -7.20 -2.65
CA ALA A 134 9.26 -5.82 -2.89
C ALA A 134 10.28 -5.78 -4.02
N ARG A 135 10.11 -4.86 -4.97
CA ARG A 135 11.05 -4.72 -6.10
C ARG A 135 11.17 -3.27 -6.56
N SER A 136 12.34 -2.88 -7.04
CA SER A 136 12.49 -1.61 -7.75
C SER A 136 12.03 -1.75 -9.21
N LEU A 137 11.45 -0.68 -9.75
CA LEU A 137 11.11 -0.55 -11.17
C LEU A 137 12.33 -0.20 -12.03
#